data_AF-A0A8H7DFY1-F1
#
_entry.id   AF-A0A8H7DFY1-F1
#
_cell.length_a   1.000
_cell.length_b   1.000
_cell.length_c   1.000
_cell.angle_alpha   90.00
_cell.angle_beta   90.00
_cell.angle_gamma   90.00
#
_symmetry.space_group_name_H-M   'P 1'
#
loop_
_entity.id
_entity.type
_entity.pdbx_description
1 polymer ?
#
loop_
_entity_poly.entity_id
_entity_poly.type
_entity_poly.pdbx_seq_one_letter_code
_entity_poly.pdbx_strand_id
1 'polypeptide(L)'
;MPPKRFLCICTKCVILTHIDDTGQIRPGNFVSRTTFREHEDRDRIHALTQQATSIFSAEELQNPETGGQNLPEAQVFQQALAPITGLCTALAAWLSLHVGIEDHLEQSFQQEQARQNMPVPETMRDIQDSPAWRSLGNYLLTRYHLVFAFYVDWFNPFTMKIAGQVLSFGVIILYCLNLPIEVRFRLENIFIVGIIPGDPDIWTTTHILISFAEMMNKFASPGEKLQTFRNPLGVLVAARILPLIADLQALRKVAGYMAFNATQFCTWCLLKIEDIEDLNYRSWALRNSATVSAQAQAWHNAISATKKNALSKDSGVRWSPIHDIIGFDPVLHIVLGFMHNWLEGILARHLRFLWGIGRPKTAQVKDNKSANVDIDDGGYDSELTETSFAGSEPAEAPDSDPEIVPDSVPGSTPTQMDVDDENSDHSTTPTPETYLGIPPPDSLNEEDEFEVLDELGMFNFSSIELGAIRTCIRNISLPTWVARPPGNLVIFPLIIPELWWDKGNIAMKFLENFHNLVACTNILSSFSTSNAEADIYTDHYVRYRRALPHLFPIKFKSVPNHHFAMHNGPLLKFWGPLAALKQQMICHLLCYGKWLDVVDLKHSSVTHKVQGDLPTNWQKSFSHTV
;
A
#
# COMPACT_ATOMS: atom_id res chain seq x y z
N MET A 1 21.25 36.60 -28.73
CA MET A 1 20.33 37.57 -28.07
C MET A 1 20.41 37.36 -26.58
N PRO A 2 20.54 38.40 -25.73
CA PRO A 2 20.50 38.21 -24.29
C PRO A 2 19.14 37.63 -23.86
N PRO A 3 19.09 36.84 -22.77
CA PRO A 3 17.85 36.21 -22.32
C PRO A 3 16.82 37.29 -21.96
N LYS A 4 15.60 37.18 -22.50
CA LYS A 4 14.47 38.07 -22.16
C LYS A 4 14.24 38.00 -20.65
N ARG A 5 14.47 39.12 -19.95
CA ARG A 5 14.13 39.29 -18.53
C ARG A 5 12.73 39.89 -18.41
N PHE A 6 12.00 39.51 -17.37
CA PHE A 6 10.62 39.89 -17.11
C PHE A 6 10.57 40.78 -15.86
N LEU A 7 9.85 41.90 -15.92
CA LEU A 7 9.67 42.78 -14.77
C LEU A 7 8.75 42.10 -13.75
N CYS A 8 9.27 41.81 -12.54
CA CYS A 8 8.53 41.25 -11.42
C CYS A 8 8.24 42.32 -10.36
N ILE A 9 6.98 42.40 -9.94
CA ILE A 9 6.48 43.34 -8.93
C ILE A 9 5.83 42.62 -7.75
N CYS A 10 6.23 41.37 -7.49
CA CYS A 10 5.75 40.60 -6.34
C CYS A 10 6.11 41.26 -5.01
N THR A 11 5.52 40.80 -3.90
CA THR A 11 5.77 41.31 -2.54
C THR A 11 7.26 41.45 -2.18
N LYS A 12 8.12 40.56 -2.72
CA LYS A 12 9.58 40.60 -2.54
C LYS A 12 10.31 41.50 -3.53
N CYS A 13 9.80 41.70 -4.74
CA CYS A 13 10.47 42.48 -5.78
C CYS A 13 10.02 43.94 -5.83
N VAL A 14 8.83 44.26 -5.32
CA VAL A 14 8.28 45.62 -5.28
C VAL A 14 9.07 46.56 -4.36
N ILE A 15 9.81 46.02 -3.39
CA ILE A 15 10.73 46.78 -2.53
C ILE A 15 12.05 47.16 -3.22
N LEU A 16 12.32 46.58 -4.39
CA LEU A 16 13.45 46.94 -5.23
C LEU A 16 12.99 47.95 -6.30
N THR A 17 13.94 48.62 -6.95
CA THR A 17 13.65 49.61 -7.99
C THR A 17 14.43 49.35 -9.26
N HIS A 18 13.84 49.74 -10.39
CA HIS A 18 14.48 49.78 -11.71
C HIS A 18 14.20 51.13 -12.37
N ILE A 19 15.01 51.47 -13.37
CA ILE A 19 14.79 52.66 -14.21
C ILE A 19 14.07 52.20 -15.47
N ASP A 20 12.92 52.80 -15.75
CA ASP A 20 12.15 52.50 -16.95
C ASP A 20 12.72 53.16 -18.21
N ASP A 21 12.15 52.84 -19.37
CA ASP A 21 12.61 53.36 -20.67
C ASP A 21 12.43 54.89 -20.81
N THR A 22 11.78 55.55 -19.84
CA THR A 22 11.61 57.02 -19.77
C THR A 22 12.57 57.68 -18.76
N GLY A 23 13.44 56.89 -18.11
CA GLY A 23 14.40 57.37 -17.12
C GLY A 23 13.82 57.54 -15.71
N GLN A 24 12.58 57.08 -15.45
CA GLN A 24 11.96 57.17 -14.14
C GLN A 24 12.24 55.93 -13.28
N ILE A 25 12.51 56.15 -11.99
CA ILE A 25 12.70 55.09 -11.01
C ILE A 25 11.32 54.52 -10.63
N ARG A 26 11.09 53.24 -10.90
CA ARG A 26 9.86 52.51 -10.59
C ARG A 26 10.13 51.27 -9.73
N PRO A 27 9.19 50.86 -8.87
CA PRO A 27 9.32 49.64 -8.08
C PRO A 27 9.26 48.38 -8.95
N GLY A 28 9.96 47.33 -8.52
CA GLY A 28 10.07 46.05 -9.24
C GLY A 28 11.49 45.77 -9.75
N ASN A 29 11.75 44.52 -10.10
CA ASN A 29 13.06 44.06 -10.59
C ASN A 29 12.92 43.14 -11.82
N PHE A 30 13.87 43.20 -12.75
CA PHE A 30 13.90 42.34 -13.93
C PHE A 30 14.55 40.99 -13.62
N VAL A 31 13.74 39.93 -13.61
CA VAL A 31 14.14 38.57 -13.26
C VAL A 31 14.02 37.61 -14.45
N SER A 32 14.59 36.40 -14.32
CA SER A 32 14.41 35.35 -15.33
C SER A 32 12.95 34.88 -15.38
N ARG A 33 12.53 34.23 -16.48
CA ARG A 33 11.17 33.70 -16.62
C ARG A 33 10.82 32.68 -15.54
N THR A 34 11.79 31.85 -15.15
CA THR A 34 11.62 30.81 -14.12
C THR A 34 11.37 31.46 -12.76
N THR A 35 12.21 32.44 -12.40
CA THR A 35 12.09 33.21 -11.15
C THR A 35 10.79 34.03 -11.11
N PHE A 36 10.34 34.58 -12.24
CA PHE A 36 9.08 35.31 -12.32
C PHE A 36 7.89 34.41 -11.93
N ARG A 37 7.83 33.18 -12.46
CA ARG A 37 6.76 32.22 -12.15
C ARG A 37 6.77 31.77 -10.69
N GLU A 38 7.94 31.46 -10.15
CA GLU A 38 8.10 31.08 -8.73
C GLU A 38 7.67 32.20 -7.77
N HIS A 39 7.83 33.46 -8.19
CA HIS A 39 7.39 34.61 -7.40
C HIS A 39 5.88 34.82 -7.50
N GLU A 40 5.29 34.64 -8.69
CA GLU A 40 3.85 34.74 -8.92
C GLU A 40 3.05 33.65 -8.18
N ASP A 41 3.54 32.41 -8.19
CA ASP A 41 2.91 31.28 -7.47
C ASP A 41 2.95 31.49 -5.96
N ARG A 42 4.05 32.05 -5.43
CA ARG A 42 4.22 32.34 -4.01
C ARG A 42 3.27 33.43 -3.51
N ASP A 43 3.13 34.53 -4.27
CA ASP A 43 2.20 35.60 -3.93
C ASP A 43 0.74 35.13 -4.05
N ARG A 44 0.42 34.24 -5.00
CA ARG A 44 -0.90 33.57 -5.07
C ARG A 44 -1.17 32.72 -3.85
N ILE A 45 -0.22 31.89 -3.42
CA ILE A 45 -0.36 31.07 -2.21
C ILE A 45 -0.54 31.98 -1.00
N HIS A 46 0.25 33.05 -0.88
CA HIS A 46 0.14 33.99 0.23
C HIS A 46 -1.21 34.74 0.25
N ALA A 47 -1.74 35.13 -0.91
CA ALA A 47 -3.05 35.76 -1.03
C ALA A 47 -4.18 34.80 -0.63
N LEU A 48 -4.10 33.53 -1.05
CA LEU A 48 -5.08 32.49 -0.66
C LEU A 48 -5.03 32.19 0.84
N THR A 49 -3.83 32.17 1.43
CA THR A 49 -3.65 31.99 2.88
C THR A 49 -4.20 33.18 3.68
N GLN A 50 -4.04 34.42 3.18
CA GLN A 50 -4.65 35.61 3.79
C GLN A 50 -6.18 35.63 3.66
N GLN A 51 -6.70 35.16 2.54
CA GLN A 51 -8.15 35.05 2.33
C GLN A 51 -8.76 34.00 3.26
N ALA A 52 -8.09 32.86 3.46
CA ALA A 52 -8.48 31.86 4.44
C ALA A 52 -8.46 32.39 5.87
N THR A 53 -7.42 33.12 6.28
CA THR A 53 -7.34 33.73 7.63
C THR A 53 -8.37 34.84 7.86
N SER A 54 -8.78 35.57 6.82
CA SER A 54 -9.87 36.56 6.93
C SER A 54 -11.26 35.94 7.12
N ILE A 55 -11.47 34.70 6.63
CA ILE A 55 -12.71 33.94 6.80
C ILE A 55 -12.81 33.40 8.24
N PHE A 56 -11.69 32.93 8.82
CA PHE A 56 -11.66 32.46 10.20
C PHE A 56 -11.79 33.57 11.26
N SER A 57 -11.34 34.79 10.97
CA SER A 57 -11.43 35.92 11.91
C SER A 57 -12.80 36.63 11.91
N ALA A 58 -13.68 36.34 10.95
CA ALA A 58 -15.05 36.85 10.93
C ALA A 58 -16.02 36.07 11.85
N GLU A 59 -15.70 34.82 12.22
CA GLU A 59 -16.53 34.00 13.11
C GLU A 59 -16.25 34.21 14.62
N GLU A 60 -15.18 34.93 14.99
CA GLU A 60 -14.83 35.20 16.40
C GLU A 60 -15.36 36.53 16.97
N LEU A 61 -16.12 37.32 16.18
CA LEU A 61 -16.71 38.59 16.63
C LEU A 61 -18.12 38.42 17.21
N GLN A 62 -18.29 37.50 18.16
CA GLN A 62 -19.44 37.46 19.07
C GLN A 62 -19.04 37.01 20.49
N ASN A 63 -18.12 37.74 21.12
CA ASN A 63 -18.12 37.98 22.57
C ASN A 63 -16.97 38.95 22.93
N PRO A 64 -17.26 40.16 23.46
CA PRO A 64 -16.22 41.04 23.95
C PRO A 64 -15.79 40.62 25.36
N GLU A 65 -14.55 40.97 25.71
CA GLU A 65 -13.92 40.88 27.05
C GLU A 65 -13.09 39.62 27.32
N THR A 66 -11.81 39.66 26.94
CA THR A 66 -10.68 39.85 27.88
C THR A 66 -9.34 39.90 27.13
N GLY A 67 -8.45 40.76 27.62
CA GLY A 67 -7.26 41.25 26.91
C GLY A 67 -6.18 40.21 26.61
N GLY A 68 -5.39 40.54 25.59
CA GLY A 68 -4.37 39.68 25.00
C GLY A 68 -3.26 39.26 25.96
N GLN A 69 -2.90 37.98 25.84
CA GLN A 69 -1.57 37.45 26.11
C GLN A 69 -1.23 36.47 25.00
N ASN A 70 -0.01 36.60 24.46
CA ASN A 70 0.56 35.68 23.48
C ASN A 70 0.54 34.25 24.04
N LEU A 71 -0.22 33.37 23.40
CA LEU A 71 -0.26 31.95 23.74
C LEU A 71 0.84 31.22 22.94
N PRO A 72 1.75 30.47 23.61
CA PRO A 72 2.83 29.77 22.95
C PRO A 72 2.31 28.56 22.14
N GLU A 73 3.05 28.16 21.10
CA GLU A 73 2.79 27.07 20.13
C GLU A 73 2.24 25.75 20.72
N ALA A 74 2.38 25.53 22.02
CA ALA A 74 1.81 24.39 22.74
C ALA A 74 0.26 24.33 22.68
N GLN A 75 -0.45 25.45 22.51
CA GLN A 75 -1.92 25.45 22.46
C GLN A 75 -2.51 25.11 21.09
N VAL A 76 -1.82 25.44 20.00
CA VAL A 76 -2.22 25.00 18.64
C VAL A 76 -2.06 23.48 18.52
N PHE A 77 -1.07 22.90 19.22
CA PHE A 77 -0.92 21.44 19.34
C PHE A 77 -1.92 20.78 20.31
N GLN A 78 -2.46 21.50 21.30
CA GLN A 78 -3.55 20.97 22.12
C GLN A 78 -4.87 20.82 21.34
N GLN A 79 -5.09 21.59 20.27
CA GLN A 79 -6.22 21.33 19.37
C GLN A 79 -6.03 20.07 18.50
N ALA A 80 -4.79 19.60 18.33
CA ALA A 80 -4.49 18.28 17.75
C ALA A 80 -4.62 17.12 18.76
N LEU A 81 -4.85 17.40 20.06
CA LEU A 81 -5.12 16.42 21.12
C LEU A 81 -6.62 16.05 21.26
N ALA A 82 -7.46 16.45 20.31
CA ALA A 82 -8.85 16.00 20.20
C ALA A 82 -9.14 14.61 19.56
N PRO A 83 -8.20 13.67 19.31
CA PRO A 83 -8.55 12.35 18.76
C PRO A 83 -8.91 11.30 19.83
N ILE A 84 -8.57 11.50 21.11
CA ILE A 84 -8.87 10.53 22.18
C ILE A 84 -10.36 10.54 22.57
N THR A 85 -11.06 11.67 22.41
CA THR A 85 -12.52 11.76 22.57
C THR A 85 -13.28 11.22 21.36
N GLY A 86 -12.64 11.17 20.19
CA GLY A 86 -13.26 10.78 18.92
C GLY A 86 -13.76 9.33 18.91
N LEU A 87 -12.90 8.34 19.19
CA LEU A 87 -13.31 6.93 19.08
C LEU A 87 -14.30 6.50 20.16
N CYS A 88 -14.14 6.95 21.42
CA CYS A 88 -15.11 6.64 22.48
C CYS A 88 -16.50 7.17 22.09
N THR A 89 -16.56 8.41 21.62
CA THR A 89 -17.81 9.04 21.18
C THR A 89 -18.35 8.36 19.92
N ALA A 90 -17.49 8.04 18.95
CA ALA A 90 -17.88 7.36 17.72
C ALA A 90 -18.41 5.95 17.99
N LEU A 91 -17.75 5.17 18.86
CA LEU A 91 -18.17 3.83 19.24
C LEU A 91 -19.47 3.86 20.04
N ALA A 92 -19.60 4.77 21.01
CA ALA A 92 -20.83 4.96 21.76
C ALA A 92 -21.99 5.39 20.85
N ALA A 93 -21.76 6.35 19.95
CA ALA A 93 -22.73 6.80 18.96
C ALA A 93 -23.11 5.67 18.00
N TRP A 94 -22.14 4.89 17.51
CA TRP A 94 -22.38 3.77 16.63
C TRP A 94 -23.23 2.68 17.29
N LEU A 95 -22.91 2.28 18.52
CA LEU A 95 -23.69 1.30 19.29
C LEU A 95 -25.07 1.84 19.73
N SER A 96 -25.23 3.15 19.88
CA SER A 96 -26.49 3.78 20.36
C SER A 96 -27.45 4.16 19.23
N LEU A 97 -26.92 4.59 18.08
CA LEU A 97 -27.70 5.16 16.98
C LEU A 97 -27.94 4.18 15.84
N HIS A 98 -27.05 3.19 15.65
CA HIS A 98 -27.17 2.25 14.54
C HIS A 98 -28.11 1.09 14.88
N VAL A 99 -29.40 1.28 14.60
CA VAL A 99 -30.43 0.25 14.80
C VAL A 99 -30.05 -1.02 14.02
N GLY A 100 -29.96 -2.15 14.73
CA GLY A 100 -29.63 -3.46 14.16
C GLY A 100 -28.16 -3.88 14.28
N ILE A 101 -27.23 -3.00 14.68
CA ILE A 101 -25.83 -3.41 14.83
C ILE A 101 -25.64 -4.45 15.94
N GLU A 102 -26.36 -4.29 17.05
CA GLU A 102 -26.33 -5.23 18.16
C GLU A 102 -26.95 -6.60 17.78
N ASP A 103 -27.82 -6.65 16.77
CA ASP A 103 -28.36 -7.91 16.27
C ASP A 103 -27.32 -8.67 15.45
N HIS A 104 -26.51 -7.96 14.66
CA HIS A 104 -25.35 -8.55 13.99
C HIS A 104 -24.28 -9.01 14.99
N LEU A 105 -24.00 -8.23 16.03
CA LEU A 105 -23.06 -8.64 17.09
C LEU A 105 -23.57 -9.86 17.85
N GLU A 106 -24.87 -9.92 18.17
CA GLU A 106 -25.49 -11.07 18.81
C GLU A 106 -25.43 -12.31 17.91
N GLN A 107 -25.74 -12.18 16.63
CA GLN A 107 -25.66 -13.29 15.67
C GLN A 107 -24.23 -13.84 15.58
N SER A 108 -23.23 -12.97 15.41
CA SER A 108 -21.83 -13.38 15.35
C SER A 108 -21.36 -14.01 16.67
N PHE A 109 -21.83 -13.49 17.81
CA PHE A 109 -21.53 -14.07 19.12
C PHE A 109 -22.10 -15.48 19.26
N GLN A 110 -23.36 -15.71 18.86
CA GLN A 110 -23.97 -17.05 18.89
C GLN A 110 -23.22 -18.03 18.00
N GLN A 111 -22.81 -17.60 16.81
CA GLN A 111 -21.98 -18.42 15.92
C GLN A 111 -20.62 -18.71 16.55
N GLU A 112 -20.00 -17.73 17.20
CA GLU A 112 -18.73 -17.93 17.90
C GLU A 112 -18.86 -18.95 19.04
N GLN A 113 -19.91 -18.85 19.86
CA GLN A 113 -20.18 -19.83 20.92
C GLN A 113 -20.34 -21.25 20.36
N ALA A 114 -21.03 -21.41 19.23
CA ALA A 114 -21.14 -22.70 18.55
C ALA A 114 -19.79 -23.21 18.02
N ARG A 115 -18.90 -22.30 17.64
CA ARG A 115 -17.58 -22.61 17.10
C ARG A 115 -16.54 -22.97 18.16
N GLN A 116 -16.63 -22.50 19.40
CA GLN A 116 -15.53 -22.59 20.40
C GLN A 116 -14.98 -24.01 20.63
N ASN A 117 -15.84 -25.03 20.54
CA ASN A 117 -15.46 -26.43 20.75
C ASN A 117 -15.24 -27.22 19.44
N MET A 118 -15.31 -26.54 18.30
CA MET A 118 -15.12 -27.15 16.99
C MET A 118 -13.70 -26.91 16.49
N PRO A 119 -13.09 -27.88 15.77
CA PRO A 119 -11.81 -27.66 15.11
C PRO A 119 -11.94 -26.51 14.09
N VAL A 120 -10.79 -25.91 13.75
CA VAL A 120 -10.71 -24.98 12.61
C VAL A 120 -11.21 -25.72 11.37
N PRO A 121 -12.15 -25.15 10.60
CA PRO A 121 -12.67 -25.82 9.41
C PRO A 121 -11.56 -26.02 8.38
N GLU A 122 -11.64 -27.09 7.61
CA GLU A 122 -10.70 -27.37 6.53
C GLU A 122 -10.65 -26.23 5.50
N THR A 123 -11.82 -25.68 5.17
CA THR A 123 -11.97 -24.49 4.35
C THR A 123 -12.41 -23.31 5.20
N MET A 124 -11.59 -22.27 5.24
CA MET A 124 -11.87 -20.98 5.87
C MET A 124 -12.43 -20.00 4.83
N ARG A 125 -13.49 -19.27 5.18
CA ARG A 125 -14.12 -18.27 4.29
C ARG A 125 -14.02 -16.84 4.83
N ASP A 126 -13.77 -16.71 6.12
CA ASP A 126 -13.59 -15.43 6.78
C ASP A 126 -12.53 -15.53 7.89
N ILE A 127 -12.05 -14.38 8.36
CA ILE A 127 -11.13 -14.31 9.50
C ILE A 127 -11.72 -15.00 10.74
N GLN A 128 -13.05 -14.98 10.92
CA GLN A 128 -13.71 -15.63 12.06
C GLN A 128 -13.55 -17.17 12.07
N ASP A 129 -13.22 -17.78 10.93
CA ASP A 129 -12.91 -19.22 10.83
C ASP A 129 -11.45 -19.52 11.21
N SER A 130 -10.59 -18.48 11.20
CA SER A 130 -9.14 -18.64 11.18
C SER A 130 -8.49 -18.93 12.53
N PRO A 131 -7.31 -19.57 12.55
CA PRO A 131 -6.50 -19.69 13.76
C PRO A 131 -6.21 -18.35 14.45
N ALA A 132 -6.02 -17.26 13.71
CA ALA A 132 -5.81 -15.93 14.27
C ALA A 132 -7.00 -15.48 15.11
N TRP A 133 -8.22 -15.68 14.63
CA TRP A 133 -9.42 -15.38 15.42
C TRP A 133 -9.55 -16.28 16.65
N ARG A 134 -9.27 -17.59 16.50
CA ARG A 134 -9.29 -18.54 17.63
C ARG A 134 -8.28 -18.19 18.72
N SER A 135 -7.16 -17.56 18.36
CA SER A 135 -6.13 -17.15 19.32
C SER A 135 -6.62 -16.16 20.38
N LEU A 136 -7.73 -15.45 20.11
CA LEU A 136 -8.36 -14.54 21.07
C LEU A 136 -8.96 -15.27 22.28
N GLY A 137 -9.29 -16.57 22.14
CA GLY A 137 -9.73 -17.45 23.22
C GLY A 137 -10.86 -16.85 24.06
N ASN A 138 -10.65 -16.80 25.38
CA ASN A 138 -11.64 -16.32 26.36
C ASN A 138 -12.10 -14.88 26.12
N TYR A 139 -11.36 -14.08 25.34
CA TYR A 139 -11.80 -12.73 24.99
C TYR A 139 -13.14 -12.75 24.25
N LEU A 140 -13.42 -13.78 23.46
CA LEU A 140 -14.64 -13.88 22.65
C LEU A 140 -15.88 -14.39 23.44
N LEU A 141 -15.78 -14.51 24.77
CA LEU A 141 -16.89 -14.97 25.62
C LEU A 141 -17.97 -13.90 25.88
N THR A 142 -17.80 -12.69 25.34
CA THR A 142 -18.82 -11.64 25.43
C THR A 142 -19.04 -11.01 24.06
N ARG A 143 -20.28 -10.66 23.75
CA ARG A 143 -20.63 -9.97 22.49
C ARG A 143 -20.15 -8.52 22.41
N TYR A 144 -19.73 -7.95 23.54
CA TYR A 144 -19.22 -6.56 23.63
C TYR A 144 -17.69 -6.51 23.76
N HIS A 145 -17.01 -7.64 23.60
CA HIS A 145 -15.56 -7.70 23.38
C HIS A 145 -15.30 -7.62 21.87
N LEU A 146 -15.14 -6.38 21.42
CA LEU A 146 -15.03 -6.06 20.01
C LEU A 146 -13.58 -6.21 19.53
N VAL A 147 -13.43 -6.71 18.32
CA VAL A 147 -12.17 -6.95 17.64
C VAL A 147 -12.16 -6.08 16.40
N PHE A 148 -11.13 -5.27 16.26
CA PHE A 148 -10.97 -4.35 15.13
C PHE A 148 -9.75 -4.73 14.31
N ALA A 149 -9.88 -4.57 12.99
CA ALA A 149 -8.74 -4.45 12.11
C ALA A 149 -8.29 -2.99 12.10
N PHE A 150 -6.99 -2.77 12.18
CA PHE A 150 -6.34 -1.47 12.13
C PHE A 150 -5.66 -1.29 10.78
N TYR A 151 -6.20 -0.40 9.96
CA TYR A 151 -5.73 -0.16 8.60
C TYR A 151 -5.04 1.19 8.51
N VAL A 152 -3.83 1.21 7.92
CA VAL A 152 -3.10 2.45 7.66
C VAL A 152 -2.50 2.44 6.27
N ASP A 153 -2.71 3.52 5.52
CA ASP A 153 -2.25 3.66 4.14
C ASP A 153 -2.07 5.13 3.75
N TRP A 154 -1.13 5.40 2.84
CA TRP A 154 -0.88 6.72 2.26
C TRP A 154 -1.19 6.69 0.77
N PHE A 155 -2.11 7.54 0.36
CA PHE A 155 -2.57 7.58 -1.02
C PHE A 155 -2.60 9.00 -1.57
N ASN A 156 -2.59 9.12 -2.90
CA ASN A 156 -2.81 10.38 -3.56
C ASN A 156 -4.32 10.59 -3.85
N PRO A 157 -4.99 11.57 -3.21
CA PRO A 157 -6.41 11.80 -3.38
C PRO A 157 -6.77 12.28 -4.79
N PHE A 158 -5.80 12.82 -5.54
CA PHE A 158 -6.00 13.26 -6.92
C PHE A 158 -5.83 12.14 -7.94
N THR A 159 -5.70 10.88 -7.50
CA THR A 159 -5.40 9.69 -8.29
C THR A 159 -4.01 9.72 -8.95
N MET A 160 -3.45 8.54 -9.27
CA MET A 160 -2.15 8.43 -9.93
C MET A 160 -2.23 8.76 -11.43
N LYS A 161 -2.66 9.96 -11.79
CA LYS A 161 -2.56 10.46 -13.17
C LYS A 161 -1.13 10.93 -13.43
N ILE A 162 -0.55 10.51 -14.54
CA ILE A 162 0.83 10.82 -14.97
C ILE A 162 1.13 12.34 -15.00
N ALA A 163 0.10 13.18 -15.12
CA ALA A 163 0.19 14.65 -15.11
C ALA A 163 -0.58 15.32 -13.95
N GLY A 164 -1.00 14.56 -12.93
CA GLY A 164 -1.75 15.06 -11.77
C GLY A 164 -0.85 15.64 -10.69
N GLN A 165 -1.41 16.49 -9.82
CA GLN A 165 -0.72 16.92 -8.59
C GLN A 165 -0.43 15.70 -7.71
N VAL A 166 0.80 15.64 -7.19
CA VAL A 166 1.22 14.62 -6.24
C VAL A 166 1.07 15.21 -4.85
N LEU A 167 -0.01 14.84 -4.17
CA LEU A 167 -0.23 15.13 -2.76
C LEU A 167 -0.47 13.80 -2.06
N SER A 168 0.13 13.57 -0.89
CA SER A 168 -0.07 12.33 -0.13
C SER A 168 -0.99 12.62 1.06
N PHE A 169 -1.91 11.70 1.35
CA PHE A 169 -2.69 11.69 2.59
C PHE A 169 -2.68 10.30 3.19
N GLY A 170 -2.31 10.25 4.47
CA GLY A 170 -2.45 9.07 5.30
C GLY A 170 -3.87 8.95 5.83
N VAL A 171 -4.42 7.74 5.89
CA VAL A 171 -5.66 7.47 6.62
C VAL A 171 -5.44 6.37 7.64
N ILE A 172 -6.03 6.55 8.81
CA ILE A 172 -6.10 5.53 9.86
C ILE A 172 -7.56 5.10 9.97
N ILE A 173 -7.82 3.82 9.74
CA ILE A 173 -9.16 3.25 9.71
C ILE A 173 -9.25 2.07 10.68
N LEU A 174 -10.37 1.98 11.40
CA LEU A 174 -10.79 0.78 12.09
C LEU A 174 -12.08 0.24 11.47
N TYR A 175 -12.22 -1.08 11.45
CA TYR A 175 -13.50 -1.73 11.15
C TYR A 175 -13.67 -2.99 12.00
N CYS A 176 -14.91 -3.23 12.45
CA CYS A 176 -15.21 -4.25 13.45
C CYS A 176 -15.31 -5.64 12.82
N LEU A 177 -14.38 -6.53 13.16
CA LEU A 177 -14.29 -7.89 12.66
C LEU A 177 -15.37 -8.81 13.22
N ASN A 178 -16.01 -8.45 14.34
CA ASN A 178 -17.17 -9.19 14.86
C ASN A 178 -18.37 -9.12 13.91
N LEU A 179 -18.44 -8.15 12.99
CA LEU A 179 -19.55 -8.05 12.06
C LEU A 179 -19.46 -9.09 10.93
N PRO A 180 -20.60 -9.59 10.44
CA PRO A 180 -20.67 -10.38 9.21
C PRO A 180 -20.06 -9.62 8.02
N ILE A 181 -19.44 -10.35 7.09
CA ILE A 181 -18.68 -9.79 5.97
C ILE A 181 -19.54 -8.90 5.03
N GLU A 182 -20.85 -9.12 5.00
CA GLU A 182 -21.84 -8.41 4.18
C GLU A 182 -22.12 -6.99 4.70
N VAL A 183 -21.89 -6.75 6.00
CA VAL A 183 -22.15 -5.45 6.64
C VAL A 183 -20.89 -4.79 7.18
N ARG A 184 -19.84 -5.58 7.47
CA ARG A 184 -18.56 -5.14 8.06
C ARG A 184 -17.94 -3.91 7.40
N PHE A 185 -18.02 -3.84 6.08
CA PHE A 185 -17.33 -2.82 5.30
C PHE A 185 -18.27 -1.79 4.67
N ARG A 186 -19.52 -1.72 5.14
CA ARG A 186 -20.40 -0.59 4.78
C ARG A 186 -19.85 0.68 5.42
N LEU A 187 -20.08 1.82 4.77
CA LEU A 187 -19.53 3.11 5.19
C LEU A 187 -19.89 3.46 6.64
N GLU A 188 -21.12 3.13 7.05
CA GLU A 188 -21.60 3.31 8.42
C GLU A 188 -20.87 2.48 9.50
N ASN A 189 -20.10 1.47 9.10
CA ASN A 189 -19.39 0.54 9.99
C ASN A 189 -17.86 0.68 9.91
N ILE A 190 -17.38 1.68 9.16
CA ILE A 190 -15.97 2.04 9.03
C ILE A 190 -15.70 3.27 9.90
N PHE A 191 -14.72 3.16 10.78
CA PHE A 191 -14.32 4.23 11.69
C PHE A 191 -13.05 4.88 11.18
N ILE A 192 -13.14 6.14 10.78
CA ILE A 192 -11.97 6.93 10.41
C ILE A 192 -11.42 7.55 11.70
N VAL A 193 -10.29 7.05 12.16
CA VAL A 193 -9.65 7.48 13.41
C VAL A 193 -8.83 8.74 13.20
N GLY A 194 -8.21 8.88 12.03
CA GLY A 194 -7.40 10.03 11.71
C GLY A 194 -7.10 10.13 10.23
N ILE A 195 -6.91 11.38 9.77
CA ILE A 195 -6.38 11.71 8.45
C ILE A 195 -5.07 12.45 8.69
N ILE A 196 -4.01 12.00 8.05
CA ILE A 196 -2.68 12.57 8.20
C ILE A 196 -2.34 13.32 6.91
N PRO A 197 -2.19 14.64 6.92
CA PRO A 197 -1.80 15.38 5.74
C PRO A 197 -0.34 15.09 5.38
N GLY A 198 -0.08 14.90 4.09
CA GLY A 198 1.26 14.57 3.60
C GLY A 198 1.70 13.15 3.94
N ASP A 199 2.98 12.89 3.69
CA ASP A 199 3.66 11.69 4.16
C ASP A 199 4.53 12.05 5.37
N PRO A 200 4.05 11.86 6.62
CA PRO A 200 4.75 12.31 7.81
C PRO A 200 6.03 11.53 8.04
N ASP A 201 6.98 12.13 8.75
CA ASP A 201 8.13 11.40 9.25
C ASP A 201 7.74 10.41 10.36
N ILE A 202 8.73 9.63 10.78
CA ILE A 202 8.58 8.60 11.81
C ILE A 202 8.13 9.21 13.16
N TRP A 203 8.65 10.38 13.51
CA TRP A 203 8.38 11.02 14.80
C TRP A 203 6.95 11.55 14.87
N THR A 204 6.52 12.24 13.82
CA THR A 204 5.16 12.74 13.65
C THR A 204 4.15 11.58 13.67
N THR A 205 4.43 10.50 12.93
CA THR A 205 3.61 9.27 12.97
C THR A 205 3.55 8.70 14.39
N THR A 206 4.68 8.65 15.08
CA THR A 206 4.77 8.17 16.47
C THR A 206 3.89 9.01 17.39
N HIS A 207 3.97 10.34 17.32
CA HIS A 207 3.14 11.24 18.15
C HIS A 207 1.64 11.06 17.90
N ILE A 208 1.22 10.89 16.65
CA ILE A 208 -0.18 10.61 16.30
C ILE A 208 -0.64 9.27 16.91
N LEU A 209 0.22 8.24 16.84
CA LEU A 209 -0.12 6.90 17.33
C LEU A 209 -0.11 6.77 18.85
N ILE A 210 0.55 7.67 19.60
CA ILE A 210 0.49 7.65 21.08
C ILE A 210 -0.95 7.79 21.56
N SER A 211 -1.66 8.81 21.07
CA SER A 211 -3.06 9.03 21.41
C SER A 211 -3.95 7.85 21.00
N PHE A 212 -3.64 7.20 19.88
CA PHE A 212 -4.32 5.99 19.45
C PHE A 212 -4.09 4.81 20.40
N ALA A 213 -2.83 4.54 20.77
CA ALA A 213 -2.48 3.44 21.65
C ALA A 213 -3.08 3.63 23.05
N GLU A 214 -2.99 4.82 23.62
CA GLU A 214 -3.62 5.18 24.89
C GLU A 214 -5.14 4.96 24.86
N MET A 215 -5.78 5.37 23.76
CA MET A 215 -7.21 5.18 23.55
C MET A 215 -7.58 3.69 23.46
N MET A 216 -6.85 2.87 22.71
CA MET A 216 -7.08 1.43 22.66
C MET A 216 -6.88 0.77 24.04
N ASN A 217 -5.89 1.22 24.81
CA ASN A 217 -5.62 0.70 26.15
C ASN A 217 -6.72 1.03 27.17
N LYS A 218 -7.48 2.12 27.01
CA LYS A 218 -8.68 2.38 27.83
C LYS A 218 -9.76 1.30 27.62
N PHE A 219 -9.87 0.78 26.40
CA PHE A 219 -10.80 -0.30 26.06
C PHE A 219 -10.24 -1.70 26.33
N ALA A 220 -9.07 -1.82 26.97
CA ALA A 220 -8.59 -3.11 27.43
C ALA A 220 -9.57 -3.73 28.46
N SER A 221 -9.64 -5.07 28.50
CA SER A 221 -10.54 -5.80 29.40
C SER A 221 -10.39 -5.32 30.86
N PRO A 222 -11.49 -4.97 31.57
CA PRO A 222 -12.89 -5.30 31.27
C PRO A 222 -13.62 -4.32 30.32
N GLY A 223 -12.97 -3.26 29.85
CA GLY A 223 -13.53 -2.29 28.92
C GLY A 223 -14.16 -1.06 29.59
N GLU A 224 -14.77 -0.20 28.77
CA GLU A 224 -15.42 1.06 29.18
C GLU A 224 -16.94 0.91 29.20
N LYS A 225 -17.60 1.60 30.13
CA LYS A 225 -19.06 1.56 30.23
C LYS A 225 -19.70 2.48 29.18
N LEU A 226 -20.29 1.91 28.13
CA LEU A 226 -20.95 2.64 27.06
C LEU A 226 -22.45 2.38 27.03
N GLN A 227 -23.25 3.43 26.79
CA GLN A 227 -24.65 3.28 26.44
C GLN A 227 -24.76 2.68 25.04
N THR A 228 -25.77 1.83 24.85
CA THR A 228 -26.07 1.17 23.58
C THR A 228 -27.57 1.21 23.36
N PHE A 229 -28.02 0.95 22.15
CA PHE A 229 -29.45 0.96 21.82
C PHE A 229 -30.26 -0.02 22.70
N ARG A 230 -29.73 -1.23 22.92
CA ARG A 230 -30.37 -2.27 23.76
C ARG A 230 -30.06 -2.13 25.25
N ASN A 231 -29.01 -1.41 25.63
CA ASN A 231 -28.60 -1.21 27.02
C ASN A 231 -28.44 0.29 27.32
N PRO A 232 -29.55 1.04 27.53
CA PRO A 232 -29.50 2.47 27.81
C PRO A 232 -28.85 2.80 29.17
N LEU A 233 -28.79 1.85 30.10
CA LEU A 233 -28.07 1.98 31.39
C LEU A 233 -26.55 1.77 31.26
N GLY A 234 -26.11 1.39 30.06
CA GLY A 234 -24.73 1.12 29.71
C GLY A 234 -24.28 -0.31 29.98
N VAL A 235 -23.36 -0.79 29.15
CA VAL A 235 -22.69 -2.10 29.23
C VAL A 235 -21.18 -1.89 29.11
N LEU A 236 -20.39 -2.80 29.67
CA LEU A 236 -18.93 -2.78 29.48
C LEU A 236 -18.61 -3.25 28.06
N VAL A 237 -17.91 -2.40 27.32
CA VAL A 237 -17.44 -2.67 25.96
C VAL A 237 -15.92 -2.66 25.99
N ALA A 238 -15.30 -3.77 25.58
CA ALA A 238 -13.86 -3.87 25.41
C ALA A 238 -13.52 -3.87 23.92
N ALA A 239 -12.30 -3.47 23.58
CA ALA A 239 -11.80 -3.47 22.20
C ALA A 239 -10.38 -4.02 22.11
N ARG A 240 -10.06 -4.72 21.03
CA ARG A 240 -8.71 -5.17 20.68
C ARG A 240 -8.41 -4.94 19.21
N ILE A 241 -7.15 -4.67 18.90
CA ILE A 241 -6.64 -4.76 17.53
C ILE A 241 -6.18 -6.19 17.28
N LEU A 242 -6.73 -6.82 16.23
CA LEU A 242 -6.25 -8.11 15.77
C LEU A 242 -5.29 -7.93 14.59
N PRO A 243 -5.67 -7.64 13.34
CA PRO A 243 -4.67 -7.33 12.32
C PRO A 243 -4.35 -5.82 12.27
N LEU A 244 -3.06 -5.47 12.22
CA LEU A 244 -2.56 -4.25 11.59
C LEU A 244 -2.32 -4.55 10.10
N ILE A 245 -3.08 -3.89 9.24
CA ILE A 245 -3.03 -4.01 7.79
C ILE A 245 -2.45 -2.72 7.21
N ALA A 246 -1.31 -2.86 6.56
CA ALA A 246 -0.59 -1.73 5.98
C ALA A 246 0.26 -2.21 4.80
N ASP A 247 0.72 -1.28 3.97
CA ASP A 247 1.77 -1.54 2.98
C ASP A 247 3.17 -1.53 3.67
N LEU A 248 4.24 -1.78 2.91
CA LEU A 248 5.60 -1.81 3.48
C LEU A 248 6.02 -0.44 4.04
N GLN A 249 5.60 0.66 3.42
CA GLN A 249 5.97 2.00 3.84
C GLN A 249 5.28 2.38 5.15
N ALA A 250 3.98 2.11 5.26
CA ALA A 250 3.20 2.31 6.47
C ALA A 250 3.67 1.38 7.60
N LEU A 251 3.98 0.10 7.34
CA LEU A 251 4.51 -0.80 8.38
C LEU A 251 5.81 -0.29 8.99
N ARG A 252 6.72 0.25 8.17
CA ARG A 252 7.95 0.90 8.66
C ARG A 252 7.64 2.01 9.66
N LYS A 253 6.60 2.81 9.42
CA LYS A 253 6.24 3.97 10.24
C LYS A 253 5.43 3.59 11.47
N VAL A 254 4.48 2.67 11.31
CA VAL A 254 3.42 2.33 12.29
C VAL A 254 3.80 1.14 13.16
N ALA A 255 4.38 0.08 12.58
CA ALA A 255 4.74 -1.14 13.31
C ALA A 255 6.17 -1.12 13.86
N GLY A 256 6.97 -0.09 13.52
CA GLY A 256 8.33 0.05 14.03
C GLY A 256 9.35 -0.91 13.40
N TYR A 257 9.06 -1.49 12.24
CA TYR A 257 10.07 -2.19 11.45
C TYR A 257 10.96 -1.21 10.69
N MET A 258 12.18 -1.63 10.36
CA MET A 258 13.09 -0.84 9.53
C MET A 258 12.67 -0.85 8.06
N ALA A 259 13.33 -0.03 7.26
CA ALA A 259 13.06 0.07 5.83
C ALA A 259 13.34 -1.25 5.10
N PHE A 260 12.72 -1.41 3.94
CA PHE A 260 12.81 -2.61 3.10
C PHE A 260 14.24 -2.92 2.60
N ASN A 261 15.17 -1.96 2.68
CA ASN A 261 16.58 -2.10 2.32
C ASN A 261 17.50 -2.30 3.55
N ALA A 262 16.95 -2.42 4.76
CA ALA A 262 17.73 -2.74 5.95
C ALA A 262 18.27 -4.17 5.88
N THR A 263 19.36 -4.46 6.62
CA THR A 263 19.88 -5.83 6.71
C THR A 263 18.80 -6.80 7.20
N GLN A 264 18.08 -6.41 8.26
CA GLN A 264 16.93 -7.13 8.80
C GLN A 264 15.64 -6.45 8.32
N PHE A 265 15.24 -6.74 7.08
CA PHE A 265 14.12 -6.06 6.40
C PHE A 265 12.76 -6.75 6.59
N CYS A 266 12.74 -8.06 6.85
CA CYS A 266 11.50 -8.83 6.91
C CYS A 266 10.80 -8.70 8.27
N THR A 267 9.48 -8.60 8.24
CA THR A 267 8.59 -8.55 9.42
C THR A 267 8.40 -9.90 10.09
N TRP A 268 8.54 -11.02 9.36
CA TRP A 268 8.20 -12.35 9.88
C TRP A 268 9.40 -13.29 10.05
N CYS A 269 10.50 -13.06 9.33
CA CYS A 269 11.71 -13.86 9.48
C CYS A 269 12.96 -13.01 9.65
N LEU A 270 14.07 -13.69 9.95
CA LEU A 270 15.39 -13.11 10.18
C LEU A 270 16.32 -13.23 8.97
N LEU A 271 15.79 -13.63 7.81
CA LEU A 271 16.54 -13.67 6.55
C LEU A 271 17.02 -12.25 6.24
N LYS A 272 18.31 -12.14 5.91
CA LYS A 272 18.89 -10.85 5.60
C LYS A 272 18.65 -10.48 4.14
N ILE A 273 18.71 -9.18 3.85
CA ILE A 273 18.55 -8.68 2.47
C ILE A 273 19.62 -9.19 1.51
N GLU A 274 20.83 -9.50 2.02
CA GLU A 274 21.92 -10.10 1.26
C GLU A 274 21.59 -11.53 0.79
N ASP A 275 20.73 -12.22 1.53
CA ASP A 275 20.30 -13.60 1.28
C ASP A 275 18.91 -13.66 0.62
N ILE A 276 18.41 -12.57 0.02
CA ILE A 276 17.05 -12.48 -0.54
C ILE A 276 16.73 -13.50 -1.65
N GLU A 277 17.76 -14.09 -2.25
CA GLU A 277 17.62 -15.15 -3.25
C GLU A 277 17.50 -16.56 -2.65
N ASP A 278 17.73 -16.73 -1.35
CA ASP A 278 17.37 -17.99 -0.68
C ASP A 278 15.84 -18.17 -0.78
N LEU A 279 15.42 -19.34 -1.24
CA LEU A 279 14.02 -19.75 -1.39
C LEU A 279 13.65 -20.91 -0.46
N ASN A 280 14.59 -21.41 0.36
CA ASN A 280 14.36 -22.48 1.31
C ASN A 280 13.65 -21.95 2.57
N TYR A 281 12.40 -21.54 2.39
CA TYR A 281 11.59 -20.92 3.45
C TYR A 281 11.40 -21.80 4.69
N ARG A 282 11.63 -23.11 4.58
CA ARG A 282 11.54 -24.06 5.70
C ARG A 282 12.73 -23.97 6.65
N SER A 283 13.89 -23.50 6.19
CA SER A 283 15.08 -23.30 7.03
C SER A 283 15.18 -21.92 7.65
N TRP A 284 14.32 -20.97 7.28
CA TRP A 284 14.41 -19.61 7.79
C TRP A 284 14.02 -19.52 9.26
N ALA A 285 14.86 -18.85 10.04
CA ALA A 285 14.51 -18.49 11.41
C ALA A 285 13.40 -17.44 11.40
N LEU A 286 12.29 -17.74 12.05
CA LEU A 286 11.16 -16.81 12.19
C LEU A 286 11.41 -15.84 13.35
N ARG A 287 10.84 -14.64 13.24
CA ARG A 287 10.80 -13.70 14.36
C ARG A 287 9.90 -14.23 15.46
N ASN A 288 10.26 -13.95 16.70
CA ASN A 288 9.47 -14.26 17.87
C ASN A 288 8.90 -12.97 18.47
N SER A 289 7.62 -12.99 18.81
CA SER A 289 6.89 -11.82 19.34
C SER A 289 7.53 -11.25 20.60
N ALA A 290 7.91 -12.10 21.56
CA ALA A 290 8.53 -11.65 22.82
C ALA A 290 9.91 -11.03 22.57
N THR A 291 10.69 -11.60 21.63
CA THR A 291 11.96 -11.02 21.22
C THR A 291 11.79 -9.65 20.58
N VAL A 292 10.83 -9.50 19.65
CA VAL A 292 10.54 -8.21 18.98
C VAL A 292 10.07 -7.17 19.99
N SER A 293 9.17 -7.51 20.91
CA SER A 293 8.75 -6.61 22.00
C SER A 293 9.92 -6.17 22.88
N ALA A 294 10.81 -7.10 23.25
CA ALA A 294 12.00 -6.79 24.05
C ALA A 294 12.99 -5.87 23.30
N GLN A 295 13.20 -6.11 22.00
CA GLN A 295 14.04 -5.26 21.14
C GLN A 295 13.46 -3.85 21.00
N ALA A 296 12.15 -3.73 20.75
CA ALA A 296 11.46 -2.45 20.72
C ALA A 296 11.62 -1.70 22.04
N GLN A 297 11.38 -2.36 23.18
CA GLN A 297 11.52 -1.72 24.49
C GLN A 297 12.97 -1.30 24.79
N ALA A 298 13.96 -2.12 24.41
CA ALA A 298 15.37 -1.77 24.56
C ALA A 298 15.73 -0.52 23.73
N TRP A 299 15.18 -0.42 22.52
CA TRP A 299 15.32 0.78 21.68
C TRP A 299 14.64 2.00 22.32
N HIS A 300 13.42 1.84 22.86
CA HIS A 300 12.69 2.92 23.51
C HIS A 300 13.45 3.50 24.72
N ASN A 301 14.00 2.61 25.56
CA ASN A 301 14.70 2.96 26.79
C ASN A 301 16.13 3.48 26.54
N ALA A 302 16.68 3.36 25.33
CA ALA A 302 17.99 3.89 25.00
C ALA A 302 17.94 5.43 24.95
N ILE A 303 18.91 6.09 25.61
CA ILE A 303 18.95 7.56 25.69
C ILE A 303 19.60 8.16 24.43
N SER A 304 20.72 7.60 23.96
CA SER A 304 21.47 8.18 22.85
C SER A 304 20.95 7.74 21.48
N ALA A 305 20.89 8.69 20.53
CA ALA A 305 20.56 8.43 19.14
C ALA A 305 21.49 7.36 18.53
N THR A 306 22.79 7.40 18.84
CA THR A 306 23.77 6.40 18.43
C THR A 306 23.40 4.98 18.88
N LYS A 307 22.97 4.82 20.14
CA LYS A 307 22.57 3.50 20.66
C LYS A 307 21.25 3.03 20.04
N LYS A 308 20.28 3.94 19.86
CA LYS A 308 19.03 3.64 19.14
C LYS A 308 19.30 3.16 17.72
N ASN A 309 20.18 3.83 16.99
CA ASN A 309 20.57 3.47 15.62
C ASN A 309 21.30 2.11 15.57
N ALA A 310 22.18 1.83 16.54
CA ALA A 310 22.83 0.53 16.62
C ALA A 310 21.82 -0.61 16.88
N LEU A 311 20.88 -0.41 17.82
CA LEU A 311 19.86 -1.39 18.16
C LEU A 311 18.90 -1.68 17.00
N SER A 312 18.44 -0.64 16.29
CA SER A 312 17.53 -0.84 15.17
C SER A 312 18.23 -1.41 13.94
N LYS A 313 19.51 -1.10 13.72
CA LYS A 313 20.33 -1.70 12.66
C LYS A 313 20.54 -3.20 12.90
N ASP A 314 20.80 -3.60 14.14
CA ASP A 314 21.03 -4.99 14.52
C ASP A 314 19.74 -5.83 14.48
N SER A 315 18.67 -5.33 15.10
CA SER A 315 17.41 -6.08 15.23
C SER A 315 16.43 -5.92 14.05
N GLY A 316 16.57 -4.85 13.27
CA GLY A 316 15.56 -4.43 12.30
C GLY A 316 14.29 -3.82 12.93
N VAL A 317 14.33 -3.51 14.23
CA VAL A 317 13.15 -3.08 15.00
C VAL A 317 13.45 -1.79 15.77
N ARG A 318 12.47 -0.90 15.82
CA ARG A 318 12.40 0.27 16.70
C ARG A 318 11.06 0.25 17.43
N TRP A 319 10.98 1.01 18.52
CA TRP A 319 9.69 1.18 19.19
C TRP A 319 8.73 2.05 18.37
N SER A 320 7.46 1.73 18.52
CA SER A 320 6.30 2.47 18.04
C SER A 320 5.16 2.26 19.06
N PRO A 321 4.24 3.22 19.27
CA PRO A 321 3.19 3.10 20.29
C PRO A 321 2.30 1.86 20.14
N ILE A 322 2.23 1.28 18.95
CA ILE A 322 1.51 0.02 18.69
C ILE A 322 2.05 -1.14 19.56
N HIS A 323 3.33 -1.15 19.92
CA HIS A 323 3.93 -2.17 20.79
C HIS A 323 3.36 -2.15 22.21
N ASP A 324 2.80 -1.01 22.64
CA ASP A 324 2.28 -0.81 23.99
C ASP A 324 0.77 -1.10 24.06
N ILE A 325 0.13 -1.46 22.93
CA ILE A 325 -1.28 -1.83 22.90
C ILE A 325 -1.47 -3.21 23.57
N ILE A 326 -2.32 -3.26 24.60
CA ILE A 326 -2.58 -4.47 25.37
C ILE A 326 -3.17 -5.57 24.48
N GLY A 327 -2.47 -6.70 24.39
CA GLY A 327 -2.90 -7.86 23.62
C GLY A 327 -2.55 -7.80 22.13
N PHE A 328 -1.77 -6.81 21.69
CA PHE A 328 -1.24 -6.77 20.34
C PHE A 328 0.07 -7.57 20.21
N ASP A 329 0.19 -8.40 19.18
CA ASP A 329 1.39 -9.18 18.89
C ASP A 329 2.19 -8.54 17.72
N PRO A 330 3.42 -8.03 17.94
CA PRO A 330 4.14 -7.26 16.92
C PRO A 330 4.62 -8.07 15.71
N VAL A 331 4.44 -9.39 15.70
CA VAL A 331 4.80 -10.28 14.59
C VAL A 331 3.55 -10.91 14.00
N LEU A 332 2.75 -11.59 14.82
CA LEU A 332 1.60 -12.37 14.37
C LEU A 332 0.43 -11.48 13.93
N HIS A 333 0.28 -10.29 14.52
CA HIS A 333 -0.81 -9.37 14.19
C HIS A 333 -0.51 -8.47 13.00
N ILE A 334 0.60 -8.67 12.29
CA ILE A 334 0.93 -7.90 11.10
C ILE A 334 0.45 -8.62 9.84
N VAL A 335 -0.25 -7.86 8.98
CA VAL A 335 -0.67 -8.31 7.65
C VAL A 335 -0.17 -7.30 6.63
N LEU A 336 0.73 -7.75 5.75
CA LEU A 336 1.01 -6.98 4.55
C LEU A 336 -0.16 -7.18 3.59
N GLY A 337 -0.74 -6.07 3.16
CA GLY A 337 -1.93 -6.09 2.35
C GLY A 337 -1.77 -6.85 1.02
N PHE A 338 -2.74 -7.72 0.69
CA PHE A 338 -2.79 -8.47 -0.58
C PHE A 338 -2.69 -7.54 -1.81
N MET A 339 -3.31 -6.35 -1.75
CA MET A 339 -3.24 -5.40 -2.87
C MET A 339 -1.82 -4.90 -3.10
N HIS A 340 -1.18 -4.41 -2.04
CA HIS A 340 0.10 -3.74 -2.15
C HIS A 340 1.23 -4.72 -2.43
N ASN A 341 1.24 -5.89 -1.79
CA ASN A 341 2.29 -6.88 -2.06
C ASN A 341 2.03 -7.66 -3.35
N TRP A 342 0.84 -8.24 -3.53
CA TRP A 342 0.58 -9.14 -4.64
C TRP A 342 0.25 -8.39 -5.94
N LEU A 343 -0.80 -7.56 -5.95
CA LEU A 343 -1.24 -6.89 -7.18
C LEU A 343 -0.28 -5.78 -7.62
N GLU A 344 0.06 -4.87 -6.70
CA GLU A 344 0.89 -3.70 -7.00
C GLU A 344 2.40 -4.00 -6.91
N GLY A 345 2.79 -4.98 -6.08
CA GLY A 345 4.17 -5.46 -5.98
C GLY A 345 4.49 -6.50 -7.04
N ILE A 346 4.00 -7.74 -6.88
CA ILE A 346 4.39 -8.87 -7.72
C ILE A 346 3.84 -8.74 -9.15
N LEU A 347 2.53 -8.61 -9.33
CA LEU A 347 1.91 -8.62 -10.65
C LEU A 347 2.27 -7.37 -11.46
N ALA A 348 2.19 -6.18 -10.87
CA ALA A 348 2.56 -4.97 -11.59
C ALA A 348 4.05 -4.97 -11.98
N ARG A 349 4.95 -5.49 -11.14
CA ARG A 349 6.36 -5.67 -11.50
C ARG A 349 6.54 -6.68 -12.64
N HIS A 350 5.89 -7.84 -12.58
CA HIS A 350 5.98 -8.82 -13.66
C HIS A 350 5.52 -8.22 -15.00
N LEU A 351 4.34 -7.60 -15.02
CA LEU A 351 3.75 -7.04 -16.23
C LEU A 351 4.50 -5.80 -16.74
N ARG A 352 4.81 -4.84 -15.87
CA ARG A 352 5.43 -3.57 -16.29
C ARG A 352 6.92 -3.72 -16.49
N PHE A 353 7.62 -4.37 -15.58
CA PHE A 353 9.08 -4.38 -15.57
C PHE A 353 9.64 -5.56 -16.37
N LEU A 354 9.18 -6.79 -16.15
CA LEU A 354 9.69 -7.94 -16.91
C LEU A 354 9.14 -7.94 -18.34
N TRP A 355 7.82 -7.85 -18.47
CA TRP A 355 7.10 -7.91 -19.74
C TRP A 355 7.02 -6.60 -20.53
N GLY A 356 7.32 -5.46 -19.89
CA GLY A 356 7.32 -4.16 -20.58
C GLY A 356 5.93 -3.57 -20.88
N ILE A 357 4.86 -4.16 -20.33
CA ILE A 357 3.47 -3.77 -20.62
C ILE A 357 3.05 -2.59 -19.75
N GLY A 358 2.45 -1.56 -20.36
CA GLY A 358 1.87 -0.43 -19.62
C GLY A 358 2.91 0.57 -19.07
N ARG A 359 4.14 0.56 -19.57
CA ARG A 359 5.16 1.56 -19.22
C ARG A 359 4.83 2.96 -19.80
N PRO A 360 5.07 4.06 -19.06
CA PRO A 360 5.03 5.40 -19.64
C PRO A 360 6.08 5.55 -20.75
N LYS A 361 5.78 6.33 -21.80
CA LYS A 361 6.68 6.54 -22.96
C LYS A 361 8.07 7.06 -22.57
N THR A 362 8.20 7.74 -21.44
CA THR A 362 9.48 8.26 -20.91
C THR A 362 10.39 7.18 -20.33
N ALA A 363 9.84 6.08 -19.81
CA ALA A 363 10.61 4.97 -19.25
C ALA A 363 11.18 4.04 -20.33
N GLN A 364 10.57 3.99 -21.52
CA GLN A 364 11.06 3.20 -22.66
C GLN A 364 12.38 3.73 -23.25
N VAL A 365 12.73 4.99 -23.01
CA VAL A 365 13.95 5.64 -23.55
C VAL A 365 15.18 5.42 -22.66
N LYS A 366 14.99 5.19 -21.36
CA LYS A 366 16.10 5.00 -20.40
C LYS A 366 16.76 3.62 -20.51
N ASP A 367 16.00 2.56 -20.77
CA ASP A 367 16.54 1.20 -20.94
C ASP A 367 17.52 1.08 -22.12
N ASN A 368 17.38 1.91 -23.15
CA ASN A 368 18.32 1.91 -24.30
C ASN A 368 19.66 2.62 -24.00
N LYS A 369 19.83 3.23 -22.81
CA LYS A 369 21.03 4.00 -22.46
C LYS A 369 21.68 3.66 -21.12
N SER A 370 21.10 2.79 -20.30
CA SER A 370 21.70 2.43 -19.00
C SER A 370 21.49 0.97 -18.62
N ALA A 371 22.44 0.11 -19.02
CA ALA A 371 22.82 -1.01 -18.18
C ALA A 371 23.63 -0.41 -17.00
N ASN A 372 23.23 -0.70 -15.76
CA ASN A 372 23.68 -0.08 -14.49
C ASN A 372 23.01 1.26 -14.14
N VAL A 373 21.74 1.23 -13.73
CA VAL A 373 21.16 2.25 -12.86
C VAL A 373 20.29 1.55 -11.81
N ASP A 374 20.58 1.82 -10.54
CA ASP A 374 19.72 1.50 -9.41
C ASP A 374 18.30 2.02 -9.68
N ILE A 375 17.33 1.12 -9.61
CA ILE A 375 15.93 1.47 -9.81
C ILE A 375 15.47 2.18 -8.54
N ASP A 376 15.47 3.51 -8.62
CA ASP A 376 14.59 4.42 -7.90
C ASP A 376 13.12 3.96 -8.12
N ASP A 377 12.64 3.13 -7.20
CA ASP A 377 11.23 2.88 -7.01
C ASP A 377 10.69 4.08 -6.23
N GLY A 378 10.00 4.96 -6.94
CA GLY A 378 9.63 6.30 -6.48
C GLY A 378 9.07 6.32 -5.05
N GLY A 379 9.96 6.71 -4.14
CA GLY A 379 9.68 7.13 -2.78
C GLY A 379 10.72 8.19 -2.46
N TYR A 380 10.28 9.44 -2.36
CA TYR A 380 11.15 10.59 -2.14
C TYR A 380 12.14 10.36 -0.99
N ASP A 381 13.40 10.47 -1.38
CA ASP A 381 14.64 10.80 -0.69
C ASP A 381 14.94 10.32 0.74
N SER A 382 16.09 9.66 0.80
CA SER A 382 17.10 9.77 1.85
C SER A 382 17.53 11.23 2.04
N GLU A 383 17.25 11.82 3.20
CA GLU A 383 18.28 12.48 4.03
C GLU A 383 17.71 12.87 5.39
N LEU A 384 18.40 12.48 6.46
CA LEU A 384 18.75 13.37 7.56
C LEU A 384 19.93 12.71 8.31
N THR A 385 21.13 13.05 7.86
CA THR A 385 22.25 13.22 8.77
C THR A 385 21.92 14.37 9.72
N GLU A 386 21.85 14.05 11.01
CA GLU A 386 21.85 15.01 12.11
C GLU A 386 23.09 15.90 11.99
N THR A 387 22.90 17.20 11.75
CA THR A 387 23.97 18.20 11.91
C THR A 387 23.64 19.12 13.07
N SER A 388 24.38 18.90 14.16
CA SER A 388 24.61 19.89 15.21
C SER A 388 25.70 20.88 14.77
N PHE A 389 25.41 22.15 15.03
CA PHE A 389 26.28 23.33 15.06
C PHE A 389 27.77 23.10 15.40
N ALA A 390 28.69 23.62 14.56
CA ALA A 390 29.82 24.52 14.90
C ALA A 390 30.89 24.44 13.79
N GLY A 391 31.31 25.59 13.25
CA GLY A 391 32.03 25.68 11.98
C GLY A 391 33.56 25.73 12.03
N SER A 392 34.16 25.71 10.84
CA SER A 392 35.31 26.52 10.38
C SER A 392 35.62 26.18 8.91
N GLU A 393 36.21 27.16 8.22
CA GLU A 393 36.45 27.30 6.78
C GLU A 393 37.52 26.35 6.16
N PRO A 394 37.64 26.29 4.81
CA PRO A 394 38.22 25.17 4.05
C PRO A 394 39.69 25.36 3.63
N ALA A 395 40.34 24.27 3.19
CA ALA A 395 41.62 24.29 2.48
C ALA A 395 41.56 23.42 1.20
N GLU A 396 42.19 23.91 0.14
CA GLU A 396 42.10 23.50 -1.27
C GLU A 396 43.08 22.39 -1.70
N ALA A 397 42.63 21.57 -2.70
CA ALA A 397 43.34 21.01 -3.89
C ALA A 397 44.51 19.98 -3.73
N PRO A 398 45.00 19.28 -4.79
CA PRO A 398 44.44 18.94 -6.13
C PRO A 398 44.67 17.47 -6.63
N ASP A 399 44.04 17.19 -7.78
CA ASP A 399 44.27 16.23 -8.89
C ASP A 399 45.51 15.30 -8.96
N SER A 400 45.28 14.08 -9.49
CA SER A 400 46.14 13.46 -10.53
C SER A 400 45.52 12.19 -11.17
N ASP A 401 45.31 12.27 -12.48
CA ASP A 401 45.33 11.16 -13.47
C ASP A 401 46.78 11.02 -14.02
N PRO A 402 47.26 9.87 -14.56
CA PRO A 402 46.88 9.32 -15.90
C PRO A 402 46.96 7.75 -15.97
N GLU A 403 46.82 6.97 -17.05
CA GLU A 403 47.11 7.10 -18.49
C GLU A 403 46.57 5.85 -19.27
N ILE A 404 46.48 5.96 -20.61
CA ILE A 404 45.93 5.01 -21.61
C ILE A 404 47.06 4.31 -22.39
N VAL A 405 46.92 3.03 -22.79
CA VAL A 405 47.60 2.45 -23.99
C VAL A 405 46.71 1.39 -24.69
N PRO A 406 46.69 1.26 -26.05
CA PRO A 406 45.67 0.51 -26.81
C PRO A 406 46.15 -0.75 -27.58
N ASP A 407 45.17 -1.40 -28.22
CA ASP A 407 45.14 -2.00 -29.57
C ASP A 407 45.08 -3.53 -29.82
N SER A 408 44.13 -3.85 -30.71
CA SER A 408 44.14 -4.83 -31.83
C SER A 408 43.46 -6.22 -31.72
N VAL A 409 42.54 -6.43 -32.67
CA VAL A 409 41.88 -7.66 -33.22
C VAL A 409 42.13 -7.58 -34.76
N PRO A 410 41.70 -8.47 -35.71
CA PRO A 410 40.83 -9.65 -35.64
C PRO A 410 41.18 -10.83 -36.60
N GLY A 411 40.32 -11.86 -36.64
CA GLY A 411 40.02 -12.58 -37.89
C GLY A 411 39.67 -14.07 -37.77
N SER A 412 38.42 -14.44 -38.05
CA SER A 412 38.01 -15.82 -38.33
C SER A 412 37.05 -15.86 -39.53
N THR A 413 37.21 -16.92 -40.32
CA THR A 413 36.68 -17.23 -41.66
C THR A 413 35.27 -17.85 -41.60
N PRO A 414 34.46 -17.84 -42.69
CA PRO A 414 33.06 -18.28 -42.68
C PRO A 414 32.81 -19.63 -43.43
N THR A 415 31.53 -19.88 -43.75
CA THR A 415 30.92 -20.87 -44.70
C THR A 415 30.71 -22.29 -44.12
N GLN A 416 29.63 -23.07 -44.34
CA GLN A 416 28.20 -22.97 -44.72
C GLN A 416 27.73 -24.44 -44.96
N MET A 417 26.43 -24.68 -45.25
CA MET A 417 25.83 -25.88 -45.92
C MET A 417 25.62 -27.12 -45.02
N ASP A 418 24.54 -27.92 -45.04
CA ASP A 418 23.43 -28.18 -45.99
C ASP A 418 22.39 -29.08 -45.24
N VAL A 419 21.05 -28.90 -45.32
CA VAL A 419 20.03 -29.53 -46.23
C VAL A 419 19.15 -30.62 -45.57
N ASP A 420 17.83 -30.33 -45.53
CA ASP A 420 16.62 -31.13 -45.86
C ASP A 420 16.36 -32.53 -45.25
N ASP A 421 15.14 -33.09 -45.11
CA ASP A 421 13.71 -32.70 -45.12
C ASP A 421 12.91 -34.03 -44.94
N GLU A 422 11.60 -33.91 -44.70
CA GLU A 422 10.49 -34.85 -45.00
C GLU A 422 9.87 -35.78 -43.92
N ASN A 423 8.70 -35.30 -43.44
CA ASN A 423 7.34 -35.88 -43.53
C ASN A 423 6.96 -37.25 -42.92
N SER A 424 5.90 -37.25 -42.10
CA SER A 424 4.56 -37.74 -42.53
C SER A 424 3.48 -37.71 -41.43
N ASP A 425 2.24 -37.53 -41.90
CA ASP A 425 0.96 -37.21 -41.23
C ASP A 425 0.32 -38.32 -40.37
N HIS A 426 -0.50 -37.96 -39.36
CA HIS A 426 -1.99 -37.96 -39.43
C HIS A 426 -2.72 -37.92 -38.06
N SER A 427 -3.54 -36.88 -37.89
CA SER A 427 -4.95 -36.82 -37.38
C SER A 427 -5.52 -37.89 -36.43
N THR A 428 -6.00 -37.49 -35.23
CA THR A 428 -7.43 -37.64 -34.80
C THR A 428 -7.73 -36.98 -33.43
N THR A 429 -8.84 -36.24 -33.33
CA THR A 429 -9.55 -35.77 -32.11
C THR A 429 -10.62 -36.83 -31.71
N PRO A 430 -11.40 -36.79 -30.59
CA PRO A 430 -11.43 -35.94 -29.37
C PRO A 430 -11.72 -36.69 -28.01
N THR A 431 -11.99 -35.92 -26.93
CA THR A 431 -12.79 -36.21 -25.68
C THR A 431 -12.11 -36.71 -24.38
N PRO A 432 -12.68 -36.41 -23.18
CA PRO A 432 -11.95 -35.93 -21.99
C PRO A 432 -12.06 -36.84 -20.75
N GLU A 433 -11.39 -36.42 -19.68
CA GLU A 433 -11.35 -36.97 -18.31
C GLU A 433 -10.57 -38.28 -18.13
N THR A 434 -9.42 -38.20 -17.44
CA THR A 434 -9.22 -38.90 -16.16
C THR A 434 -8.04 -38.29 -15.40
N TYR A 435 -8.33 -37.94 -14.15
CA TYR A 435 -7.43 -37.73 -13.02
C TYR A 435 -6.29 -38.76 -12.98
N LEU A 436 -5.04 -38.33 -13.14
CA LEU A 436 -3.82 -39.10 -12.83
C LEU A 436 -2.86 -38.07 -12.21
N GLY A 437 -2.66 -38.03 -10.90
CA GLY A 437 -1.84 -38.98 -10.15
C GLY A 437 -0.62 -38.21 -9.63
N ILE A 438 -0.77 -37.49 -8.51
CA ILE A 438 0.33 -36.78 -7.83
C ILE A 438 1.26 -37.84 -7.22
N PRO A 439 2.57 -37.85 -7.50
CA PRO A 439 3.52 -38.70 -6.78
C PRO A 439 3.79 -38.14 -5.37
N PRO A 440 4.21 -38.98 -4.39
CA PRO A 440 4.44 -38.54 -3.01
C PRO A 440 5.57 -37.50 -2.89
N PRO A 441 5.56 -36.65 -1.85
CA PRO A 441 6.42 -35.48 -1.73
C PRO A 441 7.79 -35.80 -1.10
N ASP A 442 8.54 -36.75 -1.66
CA ASP A 442 9.88 -37.14 -1.17
C ASP A 442 11.01 -36.99 -2.21
N SER A 443 10.76 -36.32 -3.34
CA SER A 443 11.81 -35.96 -4.32
C SER A 443 12.02 -34.45 -4.40
N LEU A 444 12.59 -33.86 -3.35
CA LEU A 444 13.16 -32.49 -3.39
C LEU A 444 14.66 -32.49 -3.78
N ASN A 445 15.14 -33.56 -4.39
CA ASN A 445 16.48 -33.66 -4.98
C ASN A 445 16.36 -34.09 -6.44
N GLU A 446 15.78 -33.22 -7.26
CA GLU A 446 16.18 -33.14 -8.66
C GLU A 446 16.67 -31.72 -8.84
N GLU A 447 17.99 -31.59 -9.00
CA GLU A 447 18.58 -30.40 -9.61
C GLU A 447 17.94 -30.32 -10.99
N ASP A 448 16.86 -29.56 -11.12
CA ASP A 448 16.32 -29.14 -12.41
C ASP A 448 17.49 -28.50 -13.15
N GLU A 449 18.05 -29.24 -14.10
CA GLU A 449 19.14 -28.84 -14.97
C GLU A 449 18.59 -27.70 -15.85
N PHE A 450 18.52 -26.50 -15.28
CA PHE A 450 18.35 -25.27 -16.03
C PHE A 450 19.62 -25.14 -16.86
N GLU A 451 19.61 -25.73 -18.06
CA GLU A 451 20.54 -25.34 -19.13
C GLU A 451 20.62 -23.82 -19.10
N VAL A 452 21.83 -23.31 -18.87
CA VAL A 452 22.06 -21.89 -18.67
C VAL A 452 21.60 -21.18 -19.92
N LEU A 453 20.46 -20.49 -19.84
CA LEU A 453 19.88 -19.69 -20.91
C LEU A 453 20.66 -18.36 -21.07
N ASP A 454 21.98 -18.44 -21.12
CA ASP A 454 22.92 -17.30 -21.19
C ASP A 454 22.70 -16.43 -22.45
N GLU A 455 21.97 -16.94 -23.44
CA GLU A 455 21.64 -16.24 -24.68
C GLU A 455 20.28 -15.50 -24.67
N LEU A 456 19.52 -15.52 -23.56
CA LEU A 456 18.28 -14.75 -23.49
C LEU A 456 18.57 -13.25 -23.35
N GLY A 457 18.49 -12.55 -24.48
CA GLY A 457 18.43 -11.10 -24.53
C GLY A 457 17.21 -10.53 -23.79
N MET A 458 17.03 -9.22 -23.88
CA MET A 458 15.93 -8.54 -23.20
C MET A 458 14.56 -9.05 -23.69
N PHE A 459 13.81 -9.78 -22.82
CA PHE A 459 12.46 -10.23 -23.14
C PHE A 459 11.57 -9.08 -23.61
N ASN A 460 10.91 -9.28 -24.75
CA ASN A 460 9.86 -8.40 -25.28
C ASN A 460 8.88 -9.24 -26.09
N PHE A 461 7.59 -8.91 -25.99
CA PHE A 461 6.59 -9.42 -26.93
C PHE A 461 6.89 -8.93 -28.34
N SER A 462 6.81 -9.84 -29.31
CA SER A 462 6.86 -9.49 -30.73
C SER A 462 5.68 -8.59 -31.12
N SER A 463 5.84 -7.85 -32.21
CA SER A 463 4.77 -7.02 -32.76
C SER A 463 3.53 -7.84 -33.12
N ILE A 464 3.72 -9.10 -33.53
CA ILE A 464 2.66 -10.06 -33.87
C ILE A 464 1.91 -10.48 -32.61
N GLU A 465 2.61 -10.89 -31.54
CA GLU A 465 1.98 -11.26 -30.27
C GLU A 465 1.22 -10.08 -29.66
N LEU A 466 1.78 -8.87 -29.67
CA LEU A 466 1.08 -7.67 -29.22
C LEU A 466 -0.17 -7.39 -30.06
N GLY A 467 -0.12 -7.64 -31.38
CA GLY A 467 -1.27 -7.55 -32.29
C GLY A 467 -2.36 -8.57 -31.93
N ALA A 468 -1.98 -9.81 -31.65
CA ALA A 468 -2.88 -10.88 -31.23
C ALA A 468 -3.54 -10.55 -29.89
N ILE A 469 -2.76 -10.16 -28.87
CA ILE A 469 -3.27 -9.75 -27.55
C ILE A 469 -4.32 -8.63 -27.69
N ARG A 470 -4.01 -7.58 -28.46
CA ARG A 470 -4.95 -6.46 -28.69
C ARG A 470 -6.23 -6.91 -29.40
N THR A 471 -6.12 -7.84 -30.34
CA THR A 471 -7.26 -8.38 -31.08
C THR A 471 -8.15 -9.22 -30.17
N CYS A 472 -7.56 -10.09 -29.34
CA CYS A 472 -8.29 -10.89 -28.35
C CYS A 472 -9.03 -9.99 -27.35
N ILE A 473 -8.37 -8.96 -26.81
CA ILE A 473 -9.01 -7.98 -25.89
C ILE A 473 -10.17 -7.26 -26.58
N ARG A 474 -10.03 -6.87 -27.85
CA ARG A 474 -11.09 -6.20 -28.60
C ARG A 474 -12.29 -7.12 -28.84
N ASN A 475 -12.05 -8.40 -29.10
CA ASN A 475 -13.09 -9.33 -29.55
C ASN A 475 -13.74 -10.11 -28.41
N ILE A 476 -13.27 -9.96 -27.17
CA ILE A 476 -13.85 -10.69 -26.07
C ILE A 476 -15.32 -10.31 -25.85
N SER A 477 -16.14 -11.35 -25.67
CA SER A 477 -17.55 -11.22 -25.29
C SER A 477 -17.63 -11.04 -23.78
N LEU A 478 -18.25 -9.96 -23.33
CA LEU A 478 -18.47 -9.66 -21.92
C LEU A 478 -19.97 -9.69 -21.62
N PRO A 479 -20.38 -10.11 -20.40
CA PRO A 479 -21.76 -9.98 -19.97
C PRO A 479 -22.22 -8.53 -20.10
N THR A 480 -23.50 -8.31 -20.45
CA THR A 480 -24.05 -6.98 -20.75
C THR A 480 -23.99 -5.99 -19.58
N TRP A 481 -23.90 -6.50 -18.35
CA TRP A 481 -23.76 -5.70 -17.13
C TRP A 481 -22.31 -5.32 -16.79
N VAL A 482 -21.32 -5.88 -17.46
CA VAL A 482 -19.91 -5.50 -17.30
C VAL A 482 -19.61 -4.42 -18.33
N ALA A 483 -19.38 -3.19 -17.87
CA ALA A 483 -18.90 -2.14 -18.75
C ALA A 483 -17.62 -2.62 -19.44
N ARG A 484 -17.57 -2.51 -20.77
CA ARG A 484 -16.40 -2.95 -21.54
C ARG A 484 -15.17 -2.25 -20.96
N PRO A 485 -14.21 -2.99 -20.39
CA PRO A 485 -13.06 -2.38 -19.78
C PRO A 485 -12.27 -1.64 -20.86
N PRO A 486 -11.48 -0.62 -20.49
CA PRO A 486 -10.63 0.06 -21.45
C PRO A 486 -9.74 -0.98 -22.16
N GLY A 487 -9.44 -0.79 -23.45
CA GLY A 487 -8.86 -1.81 -24.35
C GLY A 487 -7.45 -2.31 -24.00
N ASN A 488 -6.99 -2.01 -22.80
CA ASN A 488 -5.74 -2.38 -22.15
C ASN A 488 -5.94 -3.28 -20.91
N LEU A 489 -7.17 -3.70 -20.61
CA LEU A 489 -7.47 -4.62 -19.50
C LEU A 489 -7.38 -6.06 -20.01
N VAL A 490 -6.47 -6.84 -19.43
CA VAL A 490 -5.94 -8.03 -20.10
C VAL A 490 -6.33 -9.33 -19.41
N ILE A 491 -6.87 -10.27 -20.18
CA ILE A 491 -7.15 -11.63 -19.73
C ILE A 491 -6.01 -12.53 -20.21
N PHE A 492 -4.81 -12.26 -19.69
CA PHE A 492 -3.61 -13.01 -20.04
C PHE A 492 -3.74 -14.53 -19.84
N PRO A 493 -4.41 -15.04 -18.79
CA PRO A 493 -4.56 -16.49 -18.59
C PRO A 493 -5.24 -17.22 -19.75
N LEU A 494 -6.05 -16.53 -20.56
CA LEU A 494 -6.70 -17.13 -21.75
C LEU A 494 -5.94 -16.85 -23.06
N ILE A 495 -5.05 -15.86 -23.08
CA ILE A 495 -4.38 -15.42 -24.31
C ILE A 495 -2.97 -16.02 -24.40
N ILE A 496 -2.22 -16.00 -23.31
CA ILE A 496 -0.82 -16.39 -23.29
C ILE A 496 -0.60 -17.88 -23.63
N PRO A 497 -1.42 -18.84 -23.16
CA PRO A 497 -1.28 -20.23 -23.58
C PRO A 497 -1.38 -20.41 -25.10
N GLU A 498 -2.33 -19.75 -25.75
CA GLU A 498 -2.50 -19.79 -27.22
C GLU A 498 -1.28 -19.23 -27.98
N LEU A 499 -0.51 -18.33 -27.35
CA LEU A 499 0.68 -17.75 -27.96
C LEU A 499 1.91 -18.64 -27.80
N TRP A 500 2.07 -19.34 -26.67
CA TRP A 500 3.34 -19.97 -26.29
C TRP A 500 3.34 -21.49 -26.24
N TRP A 501 2.17 -22.15 -26.25
CA TRP A 501 2.04 -23.62 -26.09
C TRP A 501 2.82 -24.46 -27.11
N ASP A 502 3.05 -23.95 -28.32
CA ASP A 502 3.73 -24.68 -29.41
C ASP A 502 4.82 -23.83 -30.10
N LYS A 503 5.53 -23.01 -29.32
CA LYS A 503 6.57 -22.08 -29.83
C LYS A 503 8.00 -22.47 -29.43
N GLY A 504 8.20 -23.71 -29.00
CA GLY A 504 9.50 -24.26 -28.61
C GLY A 504 9.81 -24.14 -27.11
N ASN A 505 10.92 -24.75 -26.71
CA ASN A 505 11.27 -24.98 -25.29
C ASN A 505 11.35 -23.68 -24.46
N ILE A 506 11.87 -22.59 -25.03
CA ILE A 506 11.97 -21.31 -24.34
C ILE A 506 10.58 -20.72 -24.04
N ALA A 507 9.69 -20.71 -25.04
CA ALA A 507 8.33 -20.18 -24.87
C ALA A 507 7.54 -21.02 -23.84
N MET A 508 7.75 -22.33 -23.82
CA MET A 508 7.18 -23.21 -22.80
C MET A 508 7.67 -22.87 -21.39
N LYS A 509 8.97 -22.62 -21.18
CA LYS A 509 9.48 -22.18 -19.86
C LYS A 509 8.85 -20.83 -19.41
N PHE A 510 8.64 -19.88 -20.33
CA PHE A 510 7.90 -18.65 -20.02
C PHE A 510 6.43 -18.92 -19.66
N LEU A 511 5.78 -19.84 -20.39
CA LEU A 511 4.41 -20.25 -20.13
C LEU A 511 4.27 -20.94 -18.78
N GLU A 512 5.19 -21.82 -18.41
CA GLU A 512 5.24 -22.48 -17.11
C GLU A 512 5.45 -21.49 -15.96
N ASN A 513 6.36 -20.52 -16.12
CA ASN A 513 6.54 -19.46 -15.14
C ASN A 513 5.26 -18.62 -14.98
N PHE A 514 4.61 -18.27 -16.09
CA PHE A 514 3.34 -17.56 -16.07
C PHE A 514 2.21 -18.39 -15.44
N HIS A 515 2.14 -19.70 -15.71
CA HIS A 515 1.21 -20.62 -15.09
C HIS A 515 1.34 -20.61 -13.56
N ASN A 516 2.57 -20.73 -13.04
CA ASN A 516 2.83 -20.65 -11.60
C ASN A 516 2.34 -19.32 -11.00
N LEU A 517 2.56 -18.20 -11.70
CA LEU A 517 2.08 -16.87 -11.27
C LEU A 517 0.55 -16.77 -11.25
N VAL A 518 -0.11 -17.33 -12.27
CA VAL A 518 -1.59 -17.36 -12.36
C VAL A 518 -2.18 -18.24 -11.27
N ALA A 519 -1.62 -19.42 -11.03
CA ALA A 519 -2.04 -20.31 -9.95
C ALA A 519 -1.98 -19.61 -8.58
N CYS A 520 -0.85 -18.96 -8.28
CA CYS A 520 -0.69 -18.15 -7.07
C CYS A 520 -1.75 -17.03 -6.97
N THR A 521 -2.01 -16.35 -8.08
CA THR A 521 -2.98 -15.25 -8.13
C THR A 521 -4.40 -15.73 -7.85
N ASN A 522 -4.80 -16.86 -8.43
CA ASN A 522 -6.12 -17.43 -8.22
C ASN A 522 -6.33 -17.83 -6.76
N ILE A 523 -5.31 -18.45 -6.14
CA ILE A 523 -5.39 -18.86 -4.74
C ILE A 523 -5.49 -17.63 -3.82
N LEU A 524 -4.63 -16.63 -3.99
CA LEU A 524 -4.66 -15.44 -3.13
C LEU A 524 -5.88 -14.55 -3.32
N SER A 525 -6.42 -14.50 -4.53
CA SER A 525 -7.63 -13.72 -4.84
C SER A 525 -8.92 -14.44 -4.42
N SER A 526 -8.82 -15.69 -3.98
CA SER A 526 -9.97 -16.46 -3.50
C SER A 526 -10.50 -15.89 -2.19
N PHE A 527 -11.83 -15.84 -2.06
CA PHE A 527 -12.52 -15.52 -0.82
C PHE A 527 -12.67 -16.73 0.11
N SER A 528 -11.99 -17.83 -0.20
CA SER A 528 -11.84 -18.98 0.68
C SER A 528 -10.44 -19.57 0.56
N THR A 529 -9.97 -20.23 1.61
CA THR A 529 -8.68 -20.92 1.59
C THR A 529 -8.68 -22.14 2.51
N SER A 530 -7.64 -22.96 2.40
CA SER A 530 -7.37 -24.13 3.21
C SER A 530 -5.87 -24.29 3.39
N ASN A 531 -5.45 -25.13 4.33
CA ASN A 531 -4.02 -25.42 4.51
C ASN A 531 -3.39 -26.03 3.25
N ALA A 532 -4.15 -26.86 2.52
CA ALA A 532 -3.70 -27.47 1.26
C ALA A 532 -3.53 -26.42 0.16
N GLU A 533 -4.49 -25.52 -0.04
CA GLU A 533 -4.36 -24.41 -1.01
C GLU A 533 -3.19 -23.48 -0.66
N ALA A 534 -2.96 -23.22 0.63
CA ALA A 534 -1.82 -22.43 1.07
C ALA A 534 -0.46 -23.12 0.76
N ASP A 535 -0.39 -24.45 0.87
CA ASP A 535 0.81 -25.21 0.48
C ASP A 535 1.01 -25.22 -1.05
N ILE A 536 -0.07 -25.36 -1.82
CA ILE A 536 -0.05 -25.27 -3.29
C ILE A 536 0.42 -23.88 -3.73
N TYR A 537 -0.06 -22.82 -3.07
CA TYR A 537 0.44 -21.46 -3.32
C TYR A 537 1.96 -21.38 -3.12
N THR A 538 2.47 -21.90 -1.99
CA THR A 538 3.89 -21.81 -1.68
C THR A 538 4.74 -22.58 -2.69
N ASP A 539 4.32 -23.78 -3.10
CA ASP A 539 5.01 -24.56 -4.14
C ASP A 539 5.08 -23.80 -5.48
N HIS A 540 3.94 -23.33 -5.99
CA HIS A 540 3.91 -22.54 -7.21
C HIS A 540 4.75 -21.27 -7.10
N TYR A 541 4.71 -20.59 -5.96
CA TYR A 541 5.45 -19.34 -5.79
C TYR A 541 6.96 -19.57 -5.74
N VAL A 542 7.42 -20.66 -5.12
CA VAL A 542 8.84 -21.08 -5.15
C VAL A 542 9.28 -21.38 -6.58
N ARG A 543 8.48 -22.14 -7.36
CA ARG A 543 8.80 -22.45 -8.77
C ARG A 543 8.83 -21.20 -9.64
N TYR A 544 7.85 -20.31 -9.45
CA TYR A 544 7.83 -18.99 -10.09
C TYR A 544 9.12 -18.23 -9.79
N ARG A 545 9.49 -18.11 -8.51
CA ARG A 545 10.68 -17.37 -8.06
C ARG A 545 11.99 -17.96 -8.60
N ARG A 546 12.14 -19.28 -8.57
CA ARG A 546 13.34 -19.99 -9.03
C ARG A 546 13.60 -19.78 -10.52
N ALA A 547 12.55 -19.71 -11.34
CA ALA A 547 12.70 -19.54 -12.78
C ALA A 547 13.03 -18.09 -13.21
N LEU A 548 12.75 -17.07 -12.38
CA LEU A 548 12.90 -15.67 -12.78
C LEU A 548 14.32 -15.25 -13.19
N PRO A 549 15.39 -15.59 -12.44
CA PRO A 549 16.75 -15.23 -12.83
C PRO A 549 17.17 -15.86 -14.17
N HIS A 550 16.69 -17.07 -14.47
CA HIS A 550 17.01 -17.78 -15.71
C HIS A 550 16.20 -17.28 -16.91
N LEU A 551 14.94 -16.89 -16.70
CA LEU A 551 14.07 -16.38 -17.76
C LEU A 551 14.30 -14.91 -18.09
N PHE A 552 14.80 -14.14 -17.14
CA PHE A 552 15.00 -12.71 -17.27
C PHE A 552 16.38 -12.26 -16.75
N PRO A 553 17.50 -12.86 -17.20
CA PRO A 553 18.82 -12.66 -16.59
C PRO A 553 19.30 -11.20 -16.59
N ILE A 554 18.91 -10.43 -17.61
CA ILE A 554 19.29 -9.01 -17.73
C ILE A 554 18.39 -8.09 -16.89
N LYS A 555 17.09 -8.40 -16.80
CA LYS A 555 16.09 -7.52 -16.16
C LYS A 555 15.90 -7.87 -14.69
N PHE A 556 16.01 -9.13 -14.31
CA PHE A 556 15.52 -9.59 -13.02
C PHE A 556 16.52 -9.34 -11.90
N LYS A 557 16.01 -8.71 -10.84
CA LYS A 557 16.63 -8.62 -9.53
C LYS A 557 15.53 -8.76 -8.49
N SER A 558 15.76 -9.58 -7.48
CA SER A 558 14.81 -9.69 -6.38
C SER A 558 14.69 -8.37 -5.63
N VAL A 559 13.49 -8.15 -5.14
CA VAL A 559 13.12 -6.96 -4.38
C VAL A 559 12.33 -7.44 -3.17
N PRO A 560 12.25 -6.65 -2.09
CA PRO A 560 11.60 -7.07 -0.85
C PRO A 560 10.20 -7.64 -1.04
N ASN A 561 9.38 -7.06 -1.93
CA ASN A 561 8.05 -7.61 -2.25
C ASN A 561 8.08 -9.10 -2.63
N HIS A 562 9.10 -9.54 -3.39
CA HIS A 562 9.26 -10.95 -3.75
C HIS A 562 9.45 -11.85 -2.53
N HIS A 563 10.23 -11.41 -1.55
CA HIS A 563 10.45 -12.15 -0.31
C HIS A 563 9.21 -12.10 0.59
N PHE A 564 8.56 -10.94 0.76
CA PHE A 564 7.34 -10.83 1.56
C PHE A 564 6.21 -11.74 1.03
N ALA A 565 6.10 -11.90 -0.30
CA ALA A 565 5.16 -12.84 -0.91
C ALA A 565 5.45 -14.33 -0.61
N MET A 566 6.65 -14.69 -0.15
CA MET A 566 6.97 -16.05 0.33
C MET A 566 6.21 -16.37 1.62
N HIS A 567 5.80 -15.35 2.39
CA HIS A 567 5.06 -15.51 3.63
C HIS A 567 3.55 -15.66 3.44
N ASN A 568 3.03 -15.47 2.22
CA ASN A 568 1.60 -15.59 1.95
C ASN A 568 1.03 -16.99 2.28
N GLY A 569 1.79 -18.06 2.09
CA GLY A 569 1.36 -19.41 2.50
C GLY A 569 1.07 -19.50 4.00
N PRO A 570 2.05 -19.24 4.87
CA PRO A 570 1.82 -19.14 6.32
C PRO A 570 0.71 -18.15 6.71
N LEU A 571 0.61 -17.00 6.03
CA LEU A 571 -0.45 -16.02 6.29
C LEU A 571 -1.84 -16.56 5.95
N LEU A 572 -2.02 -17.27 4.83
CA LEU A 572 -3.29 -17.92 4.47
C LEU A 572 -3.71 -18.96 5.52
N LYS A 573 -2.74 -19.73 6.04
CA LYS A 573 -3.01 -20.72 7.09
C LYS A 573 -3.43 -20.07 8.40
N PHE A 574 -2.85 -18.93 8.75
CA PHE A 574 -3.11 -18.26 10.03
C PHE A 574 -4.33 -17.33 10.00
N TRP A 575 -4.48 -16.53 8.94
CA TRP A 575 -5.51 -15.51 8.80
C TRP A 575 -6.76 -15.95 8.03
N GLY A 576 -6.68 -17.09 7.33
CA GLY A 576 -7.68 -17.47 6.34
C GLY A 576 -7.50 -16.69 5.02
N PRO A 577 -8.56 -16.51 4.22
CA PRO A 577 -8.45 -15.90 2.90
C PRO A 577 -8.04 -14.41 3.00
N LEU A 578 -6.85 -14.07 2.51
CA LEU A 578 -6.30 -12.70 2.61
C LEU A 578 -7.14 -11.66 1.86
N ALA A 579 -7.81 -12.06 0.76
CA ALA A 579 -8.75 -11.21 0.04
C ALA A 579 -9.98 -10.81 0.89
N ALA A 580 -10.36 -11.61 1.89
CA ALA A 580 -11.48 -11.33 2.78
C ALA A 580 -11.17 -10.23 3.83
N LEU A 581 -9.89 -9.90 4.04
CA LEU A 581 -9.45 -8.76 4.86
C LEU A 581 -9.65 -7.40 4.13
N LYS A 582 -10.30 -7.42 2.95
CA LYS A 582 -10.76 -6.33 2.06
C LYS A 582 -10.02 -4.99 2.12
N GLN A 583 -8.71 -5.02 1.90
CA GLN A 583 -7.96 -3.81 1.53
C GLN A 583 -8.49 -3.16 0.25
N GLN A 584 -8.90 -3.95 -0.75
CA GLN A 584 -9.43 -3.45 -2.03
C GLN A 584 -10.56 -2.45 -1.90
N MET A 585 -11.53 -2.73 -1.04
CA MET A 585 -12.71 -1.87 -0.92
C MET A 585 -12.37 -0.58 -0.17
N ILE A 586 -11.44 -0.64 0.78
CA ILE A 586 -10.90 0.54 1.47
C ILE A 586 -10.09 1.38 0.47
N CYS A 587 -9.16 0.82 -0.30
CA CYS A 587 -8.45 1.55 -1.35
C CYS A 587 -9.41 2.12 -2.39
N HIS A 588 -10.47 1.39 -2.79
CA HIS A 588 -11.48 1.90 -3.72
C HIS A 588 -12.29 3.05 -3.12
N LEU A 589 -12.65 2.97 -1.83
CA LEU A 589 -13.28 4.06 -1.07
C LEU A 589 -12.39 5.30 -1.00
N LEU A 590 -11.07 5.12 -0.90
CA LEU A 590 -10.08 6.20 -0.83
C LEU A 590 -9.77 6.79 -2.23
N CYS A 591 -9.71 5.97 -3.28
CA CYS A 591 -9.32 6.39 -4.63
C CYS A 591 -10.49 6.82 -5.54
N TYR A 592 -11.70 6.30 -5.34
CA TYR A 592 -12.89 6.65 -6.13
C TYR A 592 -13.85 7.46 -5.24
N GLY A 593 -13.67 8.78 -5.26
CA GLY A 593 -14.32 9.75 -4.38
C GLY A 593 -15.84 9.59 -4.23
N LYS A 594 -16.25 8.94 -3.15
CA LYS A 594 -17.46 9.28 -2.38
C LYS A 594 -17.14 10.11 -1.12
N TRP A 595 -15.95 10.68 -1.05
CA TRP A 595 -15.50 11.51 0.07
C TRP A 595 -16.22 12.88 0.14
N LEU A 596 -16.75 13.37 -0.98
CA LEU A 596 -17.45 14.67 -1.01
C LEU A 596 -18.82 14.65 -0.32
N ASP A 597 -19.46 13.50 -0.14
CA ASP A 597 -20.81 13.44 0.44
C ASP A 597 -20.81 13.35 1.97
N VAL A 598 -19.70 12.96 2.61
CA VAL A 598 -19.64 12.71 4.07
C VAL A 598 -19.16 13.95 4.85
N VAL A 599 -18.40 14.84 4.21
CA VAL A 599 -17.93 16.09 4.84
C VAL A 599 -18.99 17.20 4.75
N ASP A 600 -19.98 17.07 3.85
CA ASP A 600 -20.96 18.12 3.56
C ASP A 600 -22.28 18.03 4.38
N LEU A 601 -22.26 17.33 5.51
CA LEU A 601 -23.40 17.28 6.45
C LEU A 601 -23.37 18.40 7.51
N LYS A 602 -22.51 19.43 7.35
CA LYS A 602 -22.49 20.61 8.24
C LYS A 602 -22.78 21.96 7.58
N HIS A 603 -23.03 22.03 6.27
CA HIS A 603 -23.46 23.27 5.61
C HIS A 603 -24.68 23.08 4.70
N SER A 604 -25.75 22.44 5.19
CA SER A 604 -27.06 22.57 4.55
C SER A 604 -27.75 23.86 5.01
N SER A 605 -27.30 24.99 4.47
CA SER A 605 -28.20 26.11 4.20
C SER A 605 -27.88 26.62 2.80
N VAL A 606 -28.91 27.00 2.06
CA VAL A 606 -28.89 27.63 0.72
C VAL A 606 -29.20 26.68 -0.45
N THR A 607 -30.53 26.50 -0.63
CA THR A 607 -31.28 26.61 -1.90
C THR A 607 -30.73 25.93 -3.17
N HIS A 608 -31.22 24.72 -3.46
CA HIS A 608 -31.29 24.23 -4.83
C HIS A 608 -32.48 24.87 -5.57
N LYS A 609 -32.19 25.77 -6.52
CA LYS A 609 -33.04 26.00 -7.68
C LYS A 609 -32.98 24.74 -8.55
N VAL A 610 -33.99 23.88 -8.43
CA VAL A 610 -34.25 22.80 -9.40
C VAL A 610 -35.03 23.41 -10.54
N GLN A 611 -34.39 23.55 -11.70
CA GLN A 611 -35.06 23.84 -12.96
C GLN A 611 -34.99 22.56 -13.79
N GLY A 612 -36.10 21.83 -13.80
CA GLY A 612 -36.25 20.55 -14.48
C GLY A 612 -37.57 19.92 -14.03
N ASP A 613 -38.56 19.97 -14.91
CA ASP A 613 -39.98 19.68 -14.68
C ASP A 613 -40.24 18.31 -14.01
N LEU A 614 -40.97 18.33 -12.89
CA LEU A 614 -41.66 17.16 -12.33
C LEU A 614 -43.15 17.48 -12.10
N PRO A 615 -44.07 16.50 -12.28
CA PRO A 615 -45.52 16.75 -12.32
C PRO A 615 -46.13 17.17 -10.98
N THR A 616 -47.13 18.05 -11.06
CA THR A 616 -47.68 18.93 -10.02
C THR A 616 -48.61 18.30 -8.98
N ASN A 617 -48.35 17.10 -8.50
CA ASN A 617 -49.09 16.54 -7.36
C ASN A 617 -48.09 16.00 -6.35
N TRP A 618 -48.31 16.21 -5.04
CA TRP A 618 -47.44 15.83 -3.89
C TRP A 618 -46.63 16.93 -3.19
N GLN A 619 -47.15 18.16 -3.13
CA GLN A 619 -46.77 19.12 -2.07
C GLN A 619 -48.01 19.55 -1.28
N LYS A 620 -48.27 18.88 -0.14
CA LYS A 620 -49.03 19.41 1.01
C LYS A 620 -49.10 18.37 2.13
N SER A 621 -48.09 18.37 3.00
CA SER A 621 -48.13 17.93 4.41
C SER A 621 -46.69 17.84 4.93
N PHE A 622 -46.48 18.13 6.21
CA PHE A 622 -45.21 18.26 6.94
C PHE A 622 -44.61 19.68 6.99
N SER A 623 -45.34 20.57 7.66
CA SER A 623 -44.75 21.63 8.47
C SER A 623 -45.43 21.63 9.84
N HIS A 624 -44.87 20.90 10.81
CA HIS A 624 -44.93 21.24 12.23
C HIS A 624 -43.88 20.41 12.99
N THR A 625 -43.00 21.13 13.69
CA THR A 625 -42.05 20.67 14.72
C THR A 625 -40.73 20.05 14.22
N VAL A 626 -39.68 20.87 14.08
CA VAL A 626 -38.51 20.98 14.98
C VAL A 626 -37.99 22.41 14.89
#